data_AF-A0A6P0JYU9-F1
#
_entry.id   AF-A0A6P0JYU9-F1
#
_cell.length_a   1.000
_cell.length_b   1.000
_cell.length_c   1.000
_cell.angle_alpha   90.00
_cell.angle_beta   90.00
_cell.angle_gamma   90.00
#
_symmetry.space_group_name_H-M   'P 1'
#
loop_
_entity.id
_entity.type
_entity.pdbx_description
1 polymer ?
#
loop_
_entity_poly.entity_id
_entity_poly.type
_entity_poly.pdbx_seq_one_letter_code
_entity_poly.pdbx_strand_id
1 'polypeptide(L)'
;LCSAQALQVDENERPLYVTYSMGQGLVCYIPQEDIHRGMLLEEVPFGTPAQVAFERQAFLKSGGWDSSLDANFDDIDSWIKIAQFGDALFINRCLAYRTIWPGGYNQRFSLYTRLKTHILIKRKIYELVHPQHLNTIPPVQHIENYLKLHWSMIALKQGQLRDAAHLASYAPLSLPAWQLFLRRLQREQSFNHILPQVYLSYLIHNFRNQENTNLSLIQHYGSWRWGLRAWAEGHPLQALNLSRKALFSPTAWRLLFALFLPQSNDPHRVLLHPNHITLLKIFFFLQKKAPQPLTHVQELHLYLKFRLVGLAFRQKKWFYFLQYFLPLTVSIAAWRLLVKLWFWQDHHRQVSSIRKIILVEAHPTETLLR
;
A
#
# COMPACT_ATOMS: atom_id res chain seq x y z
N LEU A 1 7.06 -18.61 -19.12
CA LEU A 1 7.70 -17.37 -18.60
C LEU A 1 8.24 -17.60 -17.20
N CYS A 2 9.30 -16.92 -16.77
CA CYS A 2 9.77 -16.95 -15.38
C CYS A 2 10.06 -15.51 -14.92
N SER A 3 9.26 -14.98 -13.99
CA SER A 3 9.42 -13.63 -13.44
C SER A 3 9.79 -13.69 -11.97
N ALA A 4 10.39 -12.64 -11.44
CA ALA A 4 10.72 -12.52 -10.02
C ALA A 4 10.26 -11.18 -9.46
N GLN A 5 10.37 -10.95 -8.15
CA GLN A 5 10.18 -9.60 -7.63
C GLN A 5 11.36 -8.69 -8.06
N ALA A 6 11.06 -7.42 -8.30
CA ALA A 6 12.05 -6.39 -8.58
C ALA A 6 12.02 -5.31 -7.49
N LEU A 7 13.20 -4.87 -7.07
CA LEU A 7 13.36 -3.64 -6.28
C LEU A 7 13.49 -2.47 -7.25
N GLN A 8 12.56 -1.52 -7.14
CA GLN A 8 12.62 -0.24 -7.82
C GLN A 8 13.32 0.77 -6.93
N VAL A 9 14.32 1.47 -7.47
CA VAL A 9 15.12 2.45 -6.74
C VAL A 9 15.17 3.80 -7.46
N ASP A 10 15.56 4.85 -6.77
CA ASP A 10 15.91 6.13 -7.39
C ASP A 10 17.36 6.13 -7.92
N GLU A 11 17.78 7.25 -8.51
CA GLU A 11 19.13 7.47 -9.03
C GLU A 11 20.25 7.35 -7.97
N ASN A 12 19.91 7.39 -6.69
CA ASN A 12 20.83 7.24 -5.56
C ASN A 12 20.71 5.84 -4.93
N GLU A 13 20.16 4.88 -5.67
CA GLU A 13 19.96 3.49 -5.23
C GLU A 13 19.02 3.34 -4.02
N ARG A 14 18.24 4.37 -3.70
CA ARG A 14 17.33 4.32 -2.56
C ARG A 14 16.07 3.54 -2.93
N PRO A 15 15.68 2.55 -2.11
CA PRO A 15 14.43 1.80 -2.30
C PRO A 15 13.21 2.71 -2.43
N LEU A 16 12.50 2.57 -3.55
CA LEU A 16 11.21 3.22 -3.78
C LEU A 16 10.06 2.24 -3.55
N TYR A 17 10.14 1.06 -4.17
CA TYR A 17 9.07 0.06 -4.15
C TYR A 17 9.62 -1.33 -4.49
N VAL A 18 9.01 -2.39 -3.97
CA VAL A 18 9.29 -3.77 -4.35
C VAL A 18 8.05 -4.37 -4.99
N THR A 19 8.20 -5.00 -6.16
CA THR A 19 7.12 -5.76 -6.80
C THR A 19 6.45 -6.69 -5.79
N TYR A 20 5.12 -6.64 -5.70
CA TYR A 20 4.39 -7.47 -4.73
C TYR A 20 4.60 -8.97 -4.96
N SER A 21 4.48 -9.75 -3.88
CA SER A 21 4.57 -11.22 -3.94
C SER A 21 3.25 -11.82 -4.46
N MET A 22 3.36 -12.91 -5.19
CA MET A 22 2.24 -13.68 -5.72
C MET A 22 1.99 -14.96 -4.93
N GLY A 23 0.74 -15.19 -4.53
CA GLY A 23 0.36 -16.42 -3.84
C GLY A 23 1.11 -16.61 -2.50
N GLN A 24 1.17 -17.87 -2.06
CA GLN A 24 1.94 -18.28 -0.89
C GLN A 24 3.21 -19.03 -1.31
N GLY A 25 4.27 -18.92 -0.53
CA GLY A 25 5.53 -19.64 -0.77
C GLY A 25 6.56 -18.86 -1.59
N LEU A 26 7.69 -19.52 -1.89
CA LEU A 26 8.82 -18.92 -2.59
C LEU A 26 8.60 -18.82 -4.10
N VAL A 27 7.94 -19.81 -4.70
CA VAL A 27 7.65 -19.87 -6.13
C VAL A 27 6.17 -20.12 -6.31
N CYS A 28 5.53 -19.31 -7.15
CA CYS A 28 4.14 -19.43 -7.53
C CYS A 28 4.09 -19.92 -8.98
N TYR A 29 3.41 -21.06 -9.19
CA TYR A 29 3.11 -21.59 -10.51
C TYR A 29 1.84 -20.94 -11.07
N ILE A 30 1.86 -20.61 -12.36
CA ILE A 30 0.75 -19.99 -13.08
C ILE A 30 0.53 -20.83 -14.35
N PRO A 31 -0.56 -21.60 -14.44
CA PRO A 31 -0.93 -22.31 -15.65
C PRO A 31 -1.07 -21.35 -16.82
N GLN A 32 -0.72 -21.79 -18.03
CA GLN A 32 -0.80 -21.00 -19.24
C GLN A 32 -2.16 -20.31 -19.41
N GLU A 33 -3.24 -21.06 -19.19
CA GLU A 33 -4.62 -20.62 -19.33
C GLU A 33 -5.00 -19.46 -18.39
N ASP A 34 -4.25 -19.27 -17.30
CA ASP A 34 -4.47 -18.21 -16.31
C ASP A 34 -3.65 -16.95 -16.59
N ILE A 35 -2.61 -17.03 -17.43
CA ILE A 35 -1.64 -15.94 -17.61
C ILE A 35 -2.31 -14.68 -18.17
N HIS A 36 -3.01 -14.77 -19.30
CA HIS A 36 -3.61 -13.59 -19.94
C HIS A 36 -4.70 -12.98 -19.07
N ARG A 37 -5.51 -13.81 -18.38
CA ARG A 37 -6.47 -13.31 -17.37
C ARG A 37 -5.74 -12.53 -16.27
N GLY A 38 -4.66 -13.09 -15.75
CA GLY A 38 -3.85 -12.46 -14.72
C GLY A 38 -3.21 -11.14 -15.18
N MET A 39 -2.68 -11.10 -16.40
CA MET A 39 -2.15 -9.87 -17.01
C MET A 39 -3.25 -8.83 -17.24
N LEU A 40 -4.45 -9.25 -17.65
CA LEU A 40 -5.60 -8.38 -17.89
C LEU A 40 -6.03 -7.66 -16.60
N LEU A 41 -6.09 -8.39 -15.49
CA LEU A 41 -6.53 -7.90 -14.18
C LEU A 41 -5.40 -7.35 -13.30
N GLU A 42 -4.18 -7.25 -13.84
CA GLU A 42 -2.97 -6.84 -13.11
C GLU A 42 -2.71 -7.70 -11.86
N GLU A 43 -3.09 -8.98 -11.93
CA GLU A 43 -2.86 -10.00 -10.91
C GLU A 43 -1.49 -10.63 -11.02
N VAL A 44 -0.89 -10.63 -12.22
CA VAL A 44 0.42 -11.22 -12.49
C VAL A 44 1.44 -10.11 -12.80
N PRO A 45 2.42 -9.86 -11.93
CA PRO A 45 3.36 -8.76 -12.09
C PRO A 45 4.55 -9.18 -12.94
N PHE A 46 4.33 -9.45 -14.22
CA PHE A 46 5.42 -9.51 -15.19
C PHE A 46 5.93 -8.09 -15.45
N GLY A 47 7.16 -7.84 -15.01
CA GLY A 47 7.78 -6.53 -15.13
C GLY A 47 8.57 -6.37 -16.42
N THR A 48 9.62 -5.55 -16.33
CA THR A 48 10.54 -5.27 -17.43
C THR A 48 11.37 -6.49 -17.83
N PRO A 49 12.08 -6.45 -18.98
CA PRO A 49 13.00 -7.51 -19.38
C PRO A 49 14.07 -7.88 -18.33
N ALA A 50 14.48 -6.93 -17.49
CA ALA A 50 15.39 -7.22 -16.37
C ALA A 50 14.80 -8.15 -15.27
N GLN A 51 13.48 -8.34 -15.25
CA GLN A 51 12.74 -9.11 -14.25
C GLN A 51 12.25 -10.46 -14.80
N VAL A 52 12.22 -10.64 -16.12
CA VAL A 52 11.53 -11.75 -16.78
C VAL A 52 12.49 -12.53 -17.67
N ALA A 53 12.65 -13.81 -17.36
CA ALA A 53 13.28 -14.79 -18.23
C ALA A 53 12.21 -15.56 -19.02
N PHE A 54 12.59 -16.06 -20.20
CA PHE A 54 11.72 -16.80 -21.08
C PHE A 54 12.50 -17.86 -21.86
N GLU A 55 11.79 -18.86 -22.34
CA GLU A 55 12.35 -19.93 -23.16
C GLU A 55 12.54 -19.42 -24.61
N ARG A 56 13.70 -19.72 -25.20
CA ARG A 56 14.10 -19.16 -26.50
C ARG A 56 13.16 -19.58 -27.62
N GLN A 57 12.73 -20.84 -27.66
CA GLN A 57 11.83 -21.32 -28.71
C GLN A 57 10.46 -20.66 -28.63
N ALA A 58 9.93 -20.40 -27.44
CA ALA A 58 8.68 -19.68 -27.24
C ALA A 58 8.79 -18.24 -27.79
N PHE A 59 9.92 -17.56 -27.56
CA PHE A 59 10.17 -16.23 -28.13
C PHE A 59 10.29 -16.22 -29.66
N LEU A 60 10.95 -17.22 -30.23
CA LEU A 60 11.05 -17.34 -31.69
C LEU A 60 9.69 -17.69 -32.32
N LYS A 61 8.93 -18.60 -31.70
CA LYS A 61 7.56 -18.97 -32.13
C LYS A 61 6.59 -17.80 -32.02
N SER A 62 6.81 -16.90 -31.06
CA SER A 62 5.98 -15.71 -30.87
C SER A 62 6.27 -14.58 -31.88
N GLY A 63 7.26 -14.74 -32.75
CA GLY A 63 7.68 -13.73 -33.73
C GLY A 63 8.66 -12.68 -33.18
N GLY A 64 9.20 -12.88 -31.97
CA GLY A 64 10.17 -11.98 -31.36
C GLY A 64 9.62 -10.59 -31.01
N TRP A 65 10.53 -9.60 -30.96
CA TRP A 65 10.21 -8.20 -30.69
C TRP A 65 9.52 -7.55 -31.88
N ASP A 66 8.46 -6.77 -31.62
CA ASP A 66 7.82 -5.95 -32.64
C ASP A 66 8.57 -4.62 -32.80
N SER A 67 9.37 -4.53 -33.87
CA SER A 67 10.15 -3.32 -34.18
C SER A 67 9.32 -2.07 -34.50
N SER A 68 8.00 -2.21 -34.69
CA SER A 68 7.10 -1.07 -34.88
C SER A 68 6.65 -0.43 -33.57
N LEU A 69 6.84 -1.12 -32.43
CA LEU A 69 6.54 -0.58 -31.12
C LEU A 69 7.70 0.25 -30.59
N ASP A 70 7.37 1.32 -29.88
CA ASP A 70 8.38 2.09 -29.16
C ASP A 70 8.90 1.31 -27.94
N ALA A 71 10.05 1.75 -27.41
CA ALA A 71 10.74 1.12 -26.29
C ALA A 71 9.99 1.16 -24.93
N ASN A 72 8.70 1.53 -24.91
CA ASN A 72 7.89 1.57 -23.69
C ASN A 72 6.91 0.41 -23.52
N PHE A 73 6.61 -0.31 -24.59
CA PHE A 73 5.55 -1.32 -24.61
C PHE A 73 5.92 -2.58 -25.39
N ASP A 74 7.13 -2.63 -25.95
CA ASP A 74 7.70 -3.80 -26.62
C ASP A 74 7.83 -4.99 -25.65
N ASP A 75 8.18 -4.73 -24.40
CA ASP A 75 8.26 -5.72 -23.31
C ASP A 75 6.93 -6.44 -23.06
N ILE A 76 5.87 -5.69 -22.75
CA ILE A 76 4.57 -6.26 -22.45
C ILE A 76 3.95 -6.93 -23.67
N ASP A 77 4.10 -6.37 -24.88
CA ASP A 77 3.64 -7.00 -26.12
C ASP A 77 4.32 -8.36 -26.34
N SER A 78 5.61 -8.45 -26.05
CA SER A 78 6.35 -9.71 -26.13
C SER A 78 5.89 -10.71 -25.07
N TRP A 79 5.66 -10.29 -23.82
CA TRP A 79 5.12 -11.18 -22.78
C TRP A 79 3.76 -11.75 -23.15
N ILE A 80 2.89 -10.92 -23.74
CA ILE A 80 1.56 -11.34 -24.22
C ILE A 80 1.70 -12.45 -25.26
N LYS A 81 2.62 -12.28 -26.22
CA LYS A 81 2.82 -13.24 -27.31
C LYS A 81 3.48 -14.53 -26.81
N ILE A 82 4.53 -14.45 -25.99
CA ILE A 82 5.26 -15.60 -25.44
C ILE A 82 4.37 -16.45 -24.53
N ALA A 83 3.47 -15.83 -23.75
CA ALA A 83 2.54 -16.52 -22.87
C ALA A 83 1.60 -17.51 -23.59
N GLN A 84 1.51 -17.46 -24.92
CA GLN A 84 0.76 -18.42 -25.73
C GLN A 84 1.48 -19.77 -25.92
N PHE A 85 2.70 -19.93 -25.41
CA PHE A 85 3.51 -21.13 -25.66
C PHE A 85 3.99 -21.85 -24.39
N GLY A 86 3.34 -21.59 -23.25
CA GLY A 86 3.55 -22.38 -22.03
C GLY A 86 3.29 -21.63 -20.73
N ASP A 87 3.46 -22.34 -19.64
CA ASP A 87 3.17 -21.87 -18.29
C ASP A 87 4.13 -20.79 -17.81
N ALA A 88 3.83 -20.25 -16.62
CA ALA A 88 4.69 -19.30 -15.96
C ALA A 88 5.02 -19.65 -14.50
N LEU A 89 6.18 -19.16 -14.08
CA LEU A 89 6.62 -19.16 -12.69
C LEU A 89 6.81 -17.72 -12.23
N PHE A 90 6.42 -17.43 -11.00
CA PHE A 90 6.74 -16.19 -10.31
C PHE A 90 7.52 -16.48 -9.02
N ILE A 91 8.73 -15.93 -8.91
CA ILE A 91 9.61 -16.11 -7.75
C ILE A 91 9.40 -14.93 -6.79
N ASN A 92 8.88 -15.22 -5.59
CA ASN A 92 8.70 -14.27 -4.49
C ASN A 92 10.03 -13.94 -3.78
N ARG A 93 11.04 -13.64 -4.58
CA ARG A 93 12.34 -13.15 -4.13
C ARG A 93 12.74 -11.99 -5.01
N CYS A 94 13.31 -10.96 -4.39
CA CYS A 94 13.88 -9.83 -5.11
C CYS A 94 15.14 -10.30 -5.84
N LEU A 95 15.04 -10.51 -7.15
CA LEU A 95 16.13 -10.97 -8.02
C LEU A 95 16.45 -9.98 -9.14
N ALA A 96 15.68 -8.90 -9.25
CA ALA A 96 15.90 -7.84 -10.22
C ALA A 96 16.00 -6.49 -9.51
N TYR A 97 16.82 -5.61 -10.08
CA TYR A 97 17.05 -4.26 -9.60
C TYR A 97 16.77 -3.29 -10.75
N ARG A 98 15.86 -2.33 -10.54
CA ARG A 98 15.46 -1.36 -11.57
C ARG A 98 15.57 0.06 -11.04
N THR A 99 16.43 0.85 -11.67
CA THR A 99 16.52 2.27 -11.39
C THR A 99 15.46 3.06 -12.14
N ILE A 100 14.75 3.93 -11.43
CA ILE A 100 13.83 4.92 -11.98
C ILE A 100 14.58 6.24 -12.10
N TRP A 101 14.95 6.57 -13.35
CA TRP A 101 15.65 7.81 -13.66
C TRP A 101 14.67 8.94 -13.99
N PRO A 102 14.83 10.14 -13.41
CA PRO A 102 14.15 11.34 -13.89
C PRO A 102 14.46 11.60 -15.37
N GLY A 103 13.46 12.04 -16.15
CA GLY A 103 13.65 12.32 -17.57
C GLY A 103 13.78 11.10 -18.48
N GLY A 104 13.58 9.88 -17.95
CA GLY A 104 13.53 8.66 -18.76
C GLY A 104 12.52 8.77 -19.91
N TYR A 105 12.77 8.09 -21.02
CA TYR A 105 11.99 8.21 -22.26
C TYR A 105 10.47 8.08 -22.03
N ASN A 106 10.10 7.19 -21.11
CA ASN A 106 8.74 6.87 -20.67
C ASN A 106 7.98 8.07 -20.07
N GLN A 107 8.71 9.07 -19.58
CA GLN A 107 8.17 10.31 -19.02
C GLN A 107 7.90 11.37 -20.09
N ARG A 108 8.40 11.19 -21.32
CA ARG A 108 8.17 12.12 -22.44
C ARG A 108 6.77 11.95 -23.06
N PHE A 109 6.15 10.80 -22.85
CA PHE A 109 4.81 10.52 -23.37
C PHE A 109 3.74 11.24 -22.56
N SER A 110 2.81 11.88 -23.26
CA SER A 110 1.62 12.46 -22.63
C SER A 110 0.82 11.37 -21.89
N LEU A 111 0.14 11.75 -20.81
CA LEU A 111 -0.75 10.83 -20.08
C LEU A 111 -1.83 10.24 -20.99
N TYR A 112 -2.29 11.00 -21.98
CA TYR A 112 -3.25 10.54 -22.98
C TYR A 112 -2.70 9.45 -23.89
N THR A 113 -1.46 9.62 -24.39
CA THR A 113 -0.77 8.60 -25.18
C THR A 113 -0.61 7.31 -24.36
N ARG A 114 -0.18 7.43 -23.10
CA ARG A 114 -0.01 6.27 -22.21
C ARG A 114 -1.33 5.55 -21.94
N LEU A 115 -2.42 6.30 -21.69
CA LEU A 115 -3.76 5.73 -21.54
C LEU A 115 -4.17 4.96 -22.80
N LYS A 116 -4.01 5.56 -23.99
CA LYS A 116 -4.35 4.90 -25.27
C LYS A 116 -3.58 3.60 -25.45
N THR A 117 -2.28 3.61 -25.21
CA THR A 117 -1.46 2.41 -25.35
C THR A 117 -1.84 1.35 -24.32
N HIS A 118 -2.10 1.74 -23.07
CA HIS A 118 -2.59 0.79 -22.06
C HIS A 118 -3.94 0.16 -22.45
N ILE A 119 -4.87 0.93 -23.03
CA ILE A 119 -6.13 0.39 -23.55
C ILE A 119 -5.87 -0.60 -24.70
N LEU A 120 -5.02 -0.23 -25.66
CA LEU A 120 -4.66 -1.09 -26.78
C LEU A 120 -4.09 -2.43 -26.29
N ILE A 121 -3.13 -2.38 -25.37
CA ILE A 121 -2.52 -3.58 -24.78
C ILE A 121 -3.56 -4.41 -24.03
N LYS A 122 -4.45 -3.81 -23.23
CA LYS A 122 -5.50 -4.55 -22.54
C LYS A 122 -6.49 -5.20 -23.50
N ARG A 123 -6.80 -4.59 -24.64
CA ARG A 123 -7.62 -5.21 -25.70
C ARG A 123 -6.93 -6.42 -26.31
N LYS A 124 -5.65 -6.31 -26.67
CA LYS A 124 -4.85 -7.46 -27.15
C LYS A 124 -4.86 -8.61 -26.14
N ILE A 125 -4.66 -8.32 -24.85
CA ILE A 125 -4.72 -9.35 -23.79
C ILE A 125 -6.12 -9.96 -23.71
N TYR A 126 -7.17 -9.14 -23.78
CA TYR A 126 -8.56 -9.58 -23.66
C TYR A 126 -8.92 -10.64 -24.70
N GLU A 127 -8.47 -10.46 -25.94
CA GLU A 127 -8.69 -11.39 -27.06
C GLU A 127 -8.00 -12.75 -26.87
N LEU A 128 -6.93 -12.79 -26.06
CA LEU A 128 -6.14 -14.00 -25.78
C LEU A 128 -6.53 -14.69 -24.47
N VAL A 129 -7.50 -14.17 -23.73
CA VAL A 129 -7.96 -14.81 -22.49
C VAL A 129 -8.54 -16.18 -22.81
N HIS A 130 -8.06 -17.20 -22.09
CA HIS A 130 -8.53 -18.58 -22.28
C HIS A 130 -10.06 -18.69 -22.11
N PRO A 131 -10.78 -19.49 -22.94
CA PRO A 131 -12.23 -19.59 -22.93
C PRO A 131 -12.85 -19.87 -21.55
N GLN A 132 -12.16 -20.64 -20.69
CA GLN A 132 -12.64 -20.98 -19.35
C GLN A 132 -12.88 -19.75 -18.45
N HIS A 133 -12.22 -18.64 -18.74
CA HIS A 133 -12.25 -17.43 -17.93
C HIS A 133 -13.23 -16.37 -18.44
N LEU A 134 -13.79 -16.53 -19.63
CA LEU A 134 -14.61 -15.51 -20.29
C LEU A 134 -15.82 -15.08 -19.45
N ASN A 135 -16.39 -16.01 -18.68
CA ASN A 135 -17.53 -15.72 -17.79
C ASN A 135 -17.13 -15.00 -16.48
N THR A 136 -15.84 -14.92 -16.18
CA THR A 136 -15.31 -14.35 -14.92
C THR A 136 -14.63 -12.99 -15.11
N ILE A 137 -14.26 -12.66 -16.35
CA ILE A 137 -13.61 -11.38 -16.65
C ILE A 137 -14.66 -10.27 -16.82
N PRO A 138 -14.38 -9.04 -16.36
CA PRO A 138 -15.25 -7.90 -16.63
C PRO A 138 -15.27 -7.60 -18.13
N PRO A 139 -16.40 -7.11 -18.70
CA PRO A 139 -16.44 -6.58 -20.05
C PRO A 139 -15.33 -5.58 -20.33
N VAL A 140 -14.79 -5.58 -21.56
CA VAL A 140 -13.68 -4.72 -21.97
C VAL A 140 -13.92 -3.23 -21.65
N GLN A 141 -15.17 -2.76 -21.78
CA GLN A 141 -15.54 -1.38 -21.46
C GLN A 141 -15.31 -1.01 -19.99
N HIS A 142 -15.48 -1.97 -19.06
CA HIS A 142 -15.21 -1.75 -17.64
C HIS A 142 -13.72 -1.65 -17.36
N ILE A 143 -12.90 -2.43 -18.07
CA ILE A 143 -11.43 -2.38 -17.99
C ILE A 143 -10.92 -1.04 -18.53
N GLU A 144 -11.47 -0.56 -19.65
CA GLU A 144 -11.14 0.75 -20.20
C GLU A 144 -11.51 1.90 -19.26
N ASN A 145 -12.70 1.85 -18.66
CA ASN A 145 -13.12 2.84 -17.67
C ASN A 145 -12.22 2.79 -16.43
N TYR A 146 -11.79 1.61 -16.00
CA TYR A 146 -10.82 1.45 -14.92
C TYR A 146 -9.49 2.14 -15.27
N LEU A 147 -8.96 1.92 -16.48
CA LEU A 147 -7.75 2.59 -16.93
C LEU A 147 -7.91 4.11 -16.99
N LYS A 148 -9.04 4.61 -17.49
CA LYS A 148 -9.36 6.05 -17.50
C LYS A 148 -9.35 6.61 -16.09
N LEU A 149 -10.01 5.95 -15.13
CA LEU A 149 -9.97 6.34 -13.71
C LEU A 149 -8.53 6.38 -13.18
N HIS A 150 -7.76 5.33 -13.42
CA HIS A 150 -6.37 5.23 -12.96
C HIS A 150 -5.51 6.38 -13.49
N TRP A 151 -5.55 6.64 -14.79
CA TRP A 151 -4.76 7.70 -15.42
C TRP A 151 -5.25 9.10 -15.03
N SER A 152 -6.54 9.27 -14.77
CA SER A 152 -7.08 10.52 -14.22
C SER A 152 -6.55 10.80 -12.82
N MET A 153 -6.48 9.76 -11.97
CA MET A 153 -5.87 9.88 -10.65
C MET A 153 -4.37 10.21 -10.73
N ILE A 154 -3.65 9.68 -11.72
CA ILE A 154 -2.27 10.07 -12.01
C ILE A 154 -2.19 11.54 -12.45
N ALA A 155 -3.07 12.01 -13.32
CA ALA A 155 -3.09 13.43 -13.71
C ALA A 155 -3.38 14.35 -12.51
N LEU A 156 -4.34 13.98 -11.65
CA LEU A 156 -4.61 14.68 -10.39
C LEU A 156 -3.37 14.70 -9.49
N LYS A 157 -2.63 13.58 -9.42
CA LYS A 157 -1.36 13.49 -8.69
C LYS A 157 -0.35 14.53 -9.12
N GLN A 158 -0.32 14.81 -10.42
CA GLN A 158 0.61 15.74 -11.05
C GLN A 158 0.10 17.18 -11.05
N GLY A 159 -1.05 17.46 -10.42
CA GLY A 159 -1.68 18.78 -10.41
C GLY A 159 -2.33 19.18 -11.75
N GLN A 160 -2.43 18.25 -12.70
CA GLN A 160 -2.99 18.49 -14.03
C GLN A 160 -4.51 18.30 -14.03
N LEU A 161 -5.25 19.23 -13.41
CA LEU A 161 -6.71 19.11 -13.22
C LEU A 161 -7.48 19.02 -14.55
N ARG A 162 -7.07 19.79 -15.56
CA ARG A 162 -7.69 19.77 -16.90
C ARG A 162 -7.51 18.41 -17.56
N ASP A 163 -6.29 17.87 -17.54
CA ASP A 163 -6.00 16.56 -18.12
C ASP A 163 -6.71 15.45 -17.36
N ALA A 164 -6.79 15.55 -16.03
CA ALA A 164 -7.55 14.61 -15.20
C ALA A 164 -9.03 14.57 -15.60
N ALA A 165 -9.68 15.73 -15.76
CA ALA A 165 -11.08 15.78 -16.19
C ALA A 165 -11.27 15.21 -17.60
N HIS A 166 -10.34 15.51 -18.52
CA HIS A 166 -10.38 15.01 -19.90
C HIS A 166 -10.17 13.49 -19.97
N LEU A 167 -9.22 12.94 -19.21
CA LEU A 167 -8.94 11.51 -19.16
C LEU A 167 -10.08 10.73 -18.48
N ALA A 168 -10.74 11.32 -17.48
CA ALA A 168 -11.77 10.65 -16.71
C ALA A 168 -12.99 10.34 -17.57
N SER A 169 -13.42 11.30 -18.40
CA SER A 169 -14.64 11.19 -19.18
C SER A 169 -15.81 10.70 -18.29
N TYR A 170 -16.61 9.74 -18.74
CA TYR A 170 -17.70 9.12 -17.96
C TYR A 170 -17.23 8.00 -17.01
N ALA A 171 -15.94 7.70 -16.93
CA ALA A 171 -15.42 6.60 -16.11
C ALA A 171 -15.73 6.71 -14.61
N PRO A 172 -15.77 7.91 -13.97
CA PRO A 172 -16.15 8.04 -12.57
C PRO A 172 -17.56 7.53 -12.23
N LEU A 173 -18.44 7.46 -13.22
CA LEU A 173 -19.82 6.95 -13.06
C LEU A 173 -19.90 5.42 -13.15
N SER A 174 -18.80 4.75 -13.53
CA SER A 174 -18.76 3.30 -13.70
C SER A 174 -18.39 2.61 -12.39
N LEU A 175 -19.39 2.09 -11.68
CA LEU A 175 -19.17 1.32 -10.44
C LEU A 175 -18.21 0.12 -10.63
N PRO A 176 -18.29 -0.69 -11.70
CA PRO A 176 -17.34 -1.78 -11.93
C PRO A 176 -15.88 -1.29 -12.08
N ALA A 177 -15.67 -0.14 -12.71
CA ALA A 177 -14.35 0.44 -12.87
C ALA A 177 -13.73 0.84 -11.52
N TRP A 178 -14.53 1.41 -10.62
CA TRP A 178 -14.12 1.68 -9.24
C TRP A 178 -13.79 0.42 -8.46
N GLN A 179 -14.55 -0.67 -8.64
CA GLN A 179 -14.25 -1.94 -7.98
C GLN A 179 -12.88 -2.49 -8.41
N LEU A 180 -12.58 -2.46 -9.71
CA LEU A 180 -11.27 -2.85 -10.24
C LEU A 180 -10.15 -1.96 -9.69
N PHE A 181 -10.38 -0.64 -9.68
CA PHE A 181 -9.43 0.33 -9.14
C PHE A 181 -9.13 0.07 -7.66
N LEU A 182 -10.15 -0.13 -6.83
CA LEU A 182 -9.98 -0.40 -5.40
C LEU A 182 -9.29 -1.75 -5.14
N ARG A 183 -9.62 -2.80 -5.89
CA ARG A 183 -8.94 -4.11 -5.79
C ARG A 183 -7.45 -4.01 -6.12
N ARG A 184 -7.09 -3.21 -7.12
CA ARG A 184 -5.67 -2.93 -7.42
C ARG A 184 -4.99 -2.24 -6.23
N LEU A 185 -5.59 -1.19 -5.68
CA LEU A 185 -5.03 -0.47 -4.54
C LEU A 185 -4.85 -1.35 -3.29
N GLN A 186 -5.83 -2.22 -3.01
CA GLN A 186 -5.74 -3.17 -1.90
C GLN A 186 -4.54 -4.12 -2.05
N ARG A 187 -4.29 -4.61 -3.28
CA ARG A 187 -3.12 -5.45 -3.57
C ARG A 187 -1.82 -4.69 -3.36
N GLU A 188 -1.68 -3.48 -3.91
CA GLU A 188 -0.47 -2.66 -3.73
C GLU A 188 -0.18 -2.37 -2.24
N GLN A 189 -1.20 -2.12 -1.41
CA GLN A 189 -1.03 -1.82 0.01
C GLN A 189 -0.63 -3.03 0.86
N SER A 190 -1.06 -4.23 0.49
CA SER A 190 -0.82 -5.46 1.26
C SER A 190 0.65 -5.81 1.41
N PHE A 191 1.51 -5.32 0.50
CA PHE A 191 2.90 -5.76 0.36
C PHE A 191 3.96 -4.69 0.65
N ASN A 192 3.58 -3.42 0.77
CA ASN A 192 4.48 -2.31 1.12
C ASN A 192 4.88 -2.27 2.62
N HIS A 193 4.76 -3.38 3.34
CA HIS A 193 5.10 -3.48 4.77
C HIS A 193 6.58 -3.81 5.06
N ILE A 194 7.45 -3.92 4.04
CA ILE A 194 8.83 -4.44 4.15
C ILE A 194 9.91 -3.32 4.26
N LEU A 195 9.56 -2.06 4.54
CA LEU A 195 10.56 -0.99 4.78
C LEU A 195 10.55 -0.42 6.22
N PRO A 196 10.97 -1.15 7.28
CA PRO A 196 10.76 -0.67 8.65
C PRO A 196 11.97 0.03 9.31
N GLN A 197 13.24 -0.24 8.94
CA GLN A 197 14.36 0.13 9.82
C GLN A 197 15.06 1.47 9.49
N VAL A 198 15.39 1.76 8.23
CA VAL A 198 16.15 2.98 7.86
C VAL A 198 15.28 4.25 7.96
N TYR A 199 13.95 4.12 7.91
CA TYR A 199 13.02 5.25 7.93
C TYR A 199 12.61 5.71 9.34
N LEU A 200 12.78 4.87 10.37
CA LEU A 200 12.34 5.15 11.73
C LEU A 200 13.21 6.23 12.43
N SER A 201 14.50 6.26 12.14
CA SER A 201 15.46 7.25 12.64
C SER A 201 15.22 8.65 12.06
N TYR A 202 14.80 8.75 10.79
CA TYR A 202 14.43 10.02 10.14
C TYR A 202 13.14 10.65 10.72
N LEU A 203 12.20 9.81 11.19
CA LEU A 203 10.90 10.25 11.70
C LEU A 203 10.94 10.86 13.09
N ILE A 204 11.86 10.41 13.95
CA ILE A 204 12.01 10.93 15.32
C ILE A 204 12.52 12.38 15.30
N HIS A 205 13.23 12.78 14.25
CA HIS A 205 13.77 14.14 14.11
C HIS A 205 12.70 15.17 13.72
N ASN A 206 11.75 14.79 12.84
CA ASN A 206 10.77 15.71 12.25
C ASN A 206 9.49 15.91 13.08
N PHE A 207 9.23 15.06 14.08
CA PHE A 207 8.07 15.19 14.99
C PHE A 207 8.15 16.38 15.96
N ARG A 208 9.26 17.13 15.95
CA ARG A 208 9.61 18.14 16.95
C ARG A 208 8.83 19.47 16.84
N ASN A 209 8.15 19.77 15.72
CA ASN A 209 7.81 21.17 15.38
C ASN A 209 6.34 21.53 15.02
N GLN A 210 5.33 20.63 15.00
CA GLN A 210 3.95 21.03 14.61
C GLN A 210 2.84 20.22 15.33
N GLU A 211 2.19 20.76 16.38
CA GLU A 211 1.21 20.01 17.19
C GLU A 211 -0.29 20.25 16.85
N ASN A 212 -0.71 21.41 16.33
CA ASN A 212 -2.14 21.76 16.25
C ASN A 212 -2.85 21.44 14.91
N THR A 213 -2.16 21.51 13.77
CA THR A 213 -2.73 21.17 12.44
C THR A 213 -2.94 19.67 12.26
N ASN A 214 -2.24 18.84 13.03
CA ASN A 214 -2.21 17.39 12.84
C ASN A 214 -3.43 16.68 13.44
N LEU A 215 -4.04 17.21 14.50
CA LEU A 215 -5.17 16.55 15.17
C LEU A 215 -6.45 16.57 14.31
N SER A 216 -6.73 17.68 13.63
CA SER A 216 -7.91 17.80 12.76
C SER A 216 -7.79 16.88 11.54
N LEU A 217 -6.60 16.74 10.95
CA LEU A 217 -6.33 15.82 9.84
C LEU A 217 -6.61 14.36 10.22
N ILE A 218 -6.17 13.93 11.41
CA ILE A 218 -6.41 12.56 11.92
C ILE A 218 -7.91 12.30 12.14
N GLN A 219 -8.64 13.28 12.67
CA GLN A 219 -10.09 13.17 12.89
C GLN A 219 -10.83 13.00 11.57
N HIS A 220 -10.51 13.79 10.55
CA HIS A 220 -11.14 13.68 9.23
C HIS A 220 -10.82 12.34 8.55
N TYR A 221 -9.58 11.86 8.65
CA TYR A 221 -9.19 10.55 8.12
C TYR A 221 -9.96 9.40 8.80
N GLY A 222 -10.04 9.42 10.13
CA GLY A 222 -10.80 8.45 10.91
C GLY A 222 -12.25 8.43 10.46
N SER A 223 -12.92 9.58 10.48
CA SER A 223 -14.30 9.77 10.02
C SER A 223 -14.56 9.16 8.64
N TRP A 224 -13.70 9.43 7.66
CA TRP A 224 -13.83 8.89 6.31
C TRP A 224 -13.68 7.36 6.25
N ARG A 225 -12.65 6.81 6.91
CA ARG A 225 -12.39 5.36 6.91
C ARG A 225 -13.51 4.56 7.58
N TRP A 226 -14.03 5.06 8.70
CA TRP A 226 -15.18 4.45 9.37
C TRP A 226 -16.44 4.56 8.52
N GLY A 227 -16.59 5.66 7.78
CA GLY A 227 -17.66 5.78 6.80
C GLY A 227 -17.58 4.76 5.66
N LEU A 228 -16.40 4.53 5.08
CA LEU A 228 -16.19 3.48 4.08
C LEU A 228 -16.48 2.08 4.62
N ARG A 229 -16.12 1.81 5.88
CA ARG A 229 -16.39 0.53 6.52
C ARG A 229 -17.89 0.32 6.74
N ALA A 230 -18.58 1.32 7.29
CA ALA A 230 -20.03 1.29 7.44
C ALA A 230 -20.73 1.10 6.09
N TRP A 231 -20.20 1.68 5.01
CA TRP A 231 -20.72 1.45 3.66
C TRP A 231 -20.54 0.00 3.21
N ALA A 232 -19.34 -0.56 3.39
CA ALA A 232 -19.04 -1.95 3.05
C ALA A 232 -19.87 -2.96 3.86
N GLU A 233 -20.27 -2.60 5.08
CA GLU A 233 -21.11 -3.40 5.98
C GLU A 233 -22.63 -3.19 5.72
N GLY A 234 -23.02 -2.38 4.72
CA GLY A 234 -24.42 -2.20 4.34
C GLY A 234 -25.17 -1.11 5.10
N HIS A 235 -24.47 -0.17 5.75
CA HIS A 235 -25.05 0.93 6.54
C HIS A 235 -24.82 2.31 5.87
N PRO A 236 -25.53 2.65 4.78
CA PRO A 236 -25.24 3.85 3.97
C PRO A 236 -25.50 5.17 4.70
N LEU A 237 -26.53 5.25 5.55
CA LEU A 237 -26.82 6.46 6.32
C LEU A 237 -25.75 6.74 7.38
N GLN A 238 -25.26 5.69 8.04
CA GLN A 238 -24.17 5.79 9.01
C GLN A 238 -22.85 6.14 8.30
N ALA A 239 -22.61 5.54 7.13
CA ALA A 239 -21.47 5.88 6.28
C ALA A 239 -21.46 7.36 5.88
N LEU A 240 -22.62 7.89 5.46
CA LEU A 240 -22.77 9.30 5.11
C LEU A 240 -22.53 10.20 6.33
N ASN A 241 -23.10 9.87 7.49
CA ASN A 241 -22.96 10.68 8.70
C ASN A 241 -21.50 10.72 9.18
N LEU A 242 -20.83 9.57 9.22
CA LEU A 242 -19.41 9.45 9.58
C LEU A 242 -18.51 10.18 8.58
N SER A 243 -18.85 10.13 7.29
CA SER A 243 -18.03 10.73 6.24
C SER A 243 -18.32 12.21 5.99
N ARG A 244 -19.49 12.75 6.38
CA ARG A 244 -19.95 14.10 5.96
C ARG A 244 -18.93 15.19 6.24
N LYS A 245 -18.35 15.21 7.44
CA LYS A 245 -17.33 16.21 7.81
C LYS A 245 -16.05 16.06 6.99
N ALA A 246 -15.69 14.83 6.61
CA ALA A 246 -14.53 14.55 5.77
C ALA A 246 -14.82 14.82 4.28
N LEU A 247 -16.02 14.49 3.78
CA LEU A 247 -16.43 14.66 2.38
C LEU A 247 -16.42 16.12 1.93
N PHE A 248 -16.63 17.08 2.83
CA PHE A 248 -16.62 18.50 2.50
C PHE A 248 -15.38 19.24 3.02
N SER A 249 -14.43 18.51 3.61
CA SER A 249 -13.23 19.11 4.18
C SER A 249 -12.09 19.12 3.14
N PRO A 250 -11.57 20.30 2.74
CA PRO A 250 -10.44 20.38 1.83
C PRO A 250 -9.20 19.65 2.36
N THR A 251 -9.00 19.64 3.68
CA THR A 251 -7.90 18.92 4.34
C THR A 251 -8.09 17.42 4.31
N ALA A 252 -9.33 16.93 4.44
CA ALA A 252 -9.64 15.51 4.29
C ALA A 252 -9.39 15.01 2.87
N TRP A 253 -9.82 15.78 1.85
CA TRP A 253 -9.52 15.49 0.46
C TRP A 253 -8.02 15.51 0.19
N ARG A 254 -7.29 16.53 0.66
CA ARG A 254 -5.83 16.57 0.57
C ARG A 254 -5.16 15.36 1.22
N LEU A 255 -5.67 14.86 2.35
CA LEU A 255 -5.13 13.69 3.05
C LEU A 255 -5.49 12.38 2.32
N LEU A 256 -6.70 12.26 1.80
CA LEU A 256 -7.09 11.19 0.88
C LEU A 256 -6.12 11.14 -0.29
N PHE A 257 -5.93 12.27 -0.97
CA PHE A 257 -4.98 12.41 -2.05
C PHE A 257 -3.57 12.04 -1.55
N ALA A 258 -3.07 12.57 -0.43
CA ALA A 258 -1.75 12.22 0.11
C ALA A 258 -1.55 10.71 0.41
N LEU A 259 -2.61 10.00 0.81
CA LEU A 259 -2.59 8.54 1.03
C LEU A 259 -2.65 7.73 -0.26
N PHE A 260 -3.29 8.27 -1.31
CA PHE A 260 -3.43 7.62 -2.61
C PHE A 260 -2.39 8.09 -3.65
N LEU A 261 -1.54 9.07 -3.33
CA LEU A 261 -0.57 9.67 -4.24
C LEU A 261 0.88 9.29 -3.86
N PRO A 262 1.52 8.34 -4.56
CA PRO A 262 2.84 7.82 -4.19
C PRO A 262 4.04 8.79 -4.27
N GLN A 263 3.89 10.01 -4.81
CA GLN A 263 5.01 10.93 -5.12
C GLN A 263 4.56 12.41 -5.15
N SER A 264 4.06 12.96 -4.05
CA SER A 264 4.12 14.41 -3.86
C SER A 264 5.29 14.72 -2.92
N ASN A 265 6.09 15.74 -3.25
CA ASN A 265 7.06 16.37 -2.34
C ASN A 265 6.35 17.18 -1.23
N ASP A 266 5.17 16.74 -0.81
CA ASP A 266 4.39 17.42 0.22
C ASP A 266 5.09 17.20 1.57
N PRO A 267 5.56 18.26 2.25
CA PRO A 267 6.19 18.14 3.57
C PRO A 267 5.24 17.49 4.61
N HIS A 268 3.93 17.51 4.38
CA HIS A 268 2.93 16.83 5.21
C HIS A 268 2.85 15.31 4.98
N ARG A 269 3.52 14.77 3.97
CA ARG A 269 3.57 13.33 3.72
C ARG A 269 4.60 12.61 4.59
N VAL A 270 5.71 13.28 4.90
CA VAL A 270 6.66 12.83 5.95
C VAL A 270 5.95 12.76 7.31
N LEU A 271 4.99 13.64 7.54
CA LEU A 271 4.11 13.66 8.73
C LEU A 271 3.06 12.51 8.74
N LEU A 272 2.72 11.93 7.58
CA LEU A 272 1.79 10.79 7.44
C LEU A 272 2.48 9.41 7.31
N HIS A 273 3.82 9.37 7.27
CA HIS A 273 4.64 8.14 7.27
C HIS A 273 4.56 7.42 8.66
N PRO A 274 4.94 6.13 8.78
CA PRO A 274 4.35 4.98 9.49
C PRO A 274 4.00 5.13 10.97
N ASN A 275 4.25 6.24 11.64
CA ASN A 275 3.81 6.44 13.03
C ASN A 275 2.28 6.35 13.18
N HIS A 276 1.51 6.75 12.16
CA HIS A 276 0.05 6.60 12.15
C HIS A 276 -0.41 5.18 11.81
N ILE A 277 0.28 4.48 10.90
CA ILE A 277 0.03 3.06 10.63
C ILE A 277 0.42 2.22 11.84
N THR A 278 1.47 2.58 12.58
CA THR A 278 1.90 1.94 13.82
C THR A 278 0.92 2.23 14.95
N LEU A 279 0.41 3.45 15.09
CA LEU A 279 -0.68 3.77 16.03
C LEU A 279 -1.97 3.01 15.71
N LEU A 280 -2.32 2.90 14.42
CA LEU A 280 -3.47 2.11 13.96
C LEU A 280 -3.22 0.61 14.13
N LYS A 281 -2.00 0.12 13.90
CA LYS A 281 -1.61 -1.28 14.12
C LYS A 281 -1.58 -1.62 15.60
N ILE A 282 -1.10 -0.74 16.47
CA ILE A 282 -1.17 -0.86 17.94
C ILE A 282 -2.63 -0.85 18.37
N PHE A 283 -3.45 0.06 17.85
CA PHE A 283 -4.88 0.10 18.13
C PHE A 283 -5.61 -1.18 17.69
N PHE A 284 -5.40 -1.67 16.46
CA PHE A 284 -6.01 -2.91 15.96
C PHE A 284 -5.45 -4.15 16.64
N PHE A 285 -4.16 -4.18 17.00
CA PHE A 285 -3.57 -5.26 17.80
C PHE A 285 -4.19 -5.31 19.19
N LEU A 286 -4.33 -4.16 19.85
CA LEU A 286 -5.02 -4.03 21.13
C LEU A 286 -6.50 -4.41 21.00
N GLN A 287 -7.18 -4.05 19.92
CA GLN A 287 -8.60 -4.40 19.69
C GLN A 287 -8.81 -5.89 19.38
N LYS A 288 -7.87 -6.54 18.68
CA LYS A 288 -7.96 -7.95 18.26
C LYS A 288 -7.48 -8.93 19.34
N LYS A 289 -6.60 -8.50 20.25
CA LYS A 289 -6.04 -9.34 21.32
C LYS A 289 -6.44 -8.93 22.74
N ALA A 290 -7.03 -7.76 22.97
CA ALA A 290 -7.64 -7.46 24.25
C ALA A 290 -9.05 -8.11 24.30
N PRO A 291 -9.35 -8.92 25.32
CA PRO A 291 -10.67 -9.54 25.47
C PRO A 291 -11.79 -8.51 25.74
N GLN A 292 -11.45 -7.24 25.98
CA GLN A 292 -12.39 -6.11 25.86
C GLN A 292 -11.76 -4.99 25.03
N PRO A 293 -12.48 -4.43 24.04
CA PRO A 293 -11.96 -3.32 23.25
C PRO A 293 -11.70 -2.11 24.17
N LEU A 294 -10.62 -1.37 23.92
CA LEU A 294 -10.54 0.02 24.38
C LEU A 294 -11.70 0.75 23.74
N THR A 295 -12.82 0.86 24.46
CA THR A 295 -14.12 1.30 23.92
C THR A 295 -14.10 2.77 23.52
N HIS A 296 -13.15 3.54 24.05
CA HIS A 296 -13.07 4.97 23.85
C HIS A 296 -11.68 5.43 23.41
N VAL A 297 -11.66 6.30 22.40
CA VAL A 297 -10.45 6.97 21.86
C VAL A 297 -9.64 7.66 22.98
N GLN A 298 -10.31 8.11 24.05
CA GLN A 298 -9.69 8.69 25.23
C GLN A 298 -8.80 7.69 26.01
N GLU A 299 -9.22 6.43 26.15
CA GLU A 299 -8.43 5.41 26.85
C GLU A 299 -7.17 5.05 26.05
N LEU A 300 -7.27 4.96 24.71
CA LEU A 300 -6.12 4.76 23.84
C LEU A 300 -5.12 5.92 23.96
N HIS A 301 -5.62 7.16 23.98
CA HIS A 301 -4.77 8.35 24.11
C HIS A 301 -4.01 8.34 25.44
N LEU A 302 -4.68 7.98 26.53
CA LEU A 302 -4.06 7.84 27.85
C LEU A 302 -3.05 6.69 27.89
N TYR A 303 -3.34 5.55 27.26
CA TYR A 303 -2.40 4.42 27.14
C TYR A 303 -1.10 4.83 26.45
N LEU A 304 -1.20 5.55 25.34
CA LEU A 304 -0.03 6.02 24.59
C LEU A 304 0.80 7.00 25.42
N LYS A 305 0.16 7.90 26.18
CA LYS A 305 0.86 8.79 27.13
C LYS A 305 1.62 8.00 28.19
N PHE A 306 1.05 6.95 28.77
CA PHE A 306 1.76 6.07 29.70
C PHE A 306 2.98 5.39 29.07
N ARG A 307 2.89 4.97 27.81
CA ARG A 307 4.02 4.37 27.08
C ARG A 307 5.13 5.38 26.81
N LEU A 308 4.78 6.61 26.43
CA LEU A 308 5.73 7.70 26.23
C LEU A 308 6.45 8.07 27.54
N VAL A 309 5.72 8.11 28.67
CA VAL A 309 6.31 8.28 30.01
C VAL A 309 7.32 7.18 30.31
N GLY A 310 6.95 5.90 30.11
CA GLY A 310 7.85 4.79 30.36
C GLY A 310 9.10 4.79 29.47
N LEU A 311 8.97 5.24 28.22
CA LEU A 311 10.08 5.37 27.28
C LEU A 311 11.01 6.54 27.63
N ALA A 312 10.44 7.69 28.01
CA ALA A 312 11.20 8.85 28.49
C ALA A 312 11.98 8.50 29.77
N PHE A 313 11.37 7.75 30.70
CA PHE A 313 12.01 7.25 31.91
C PHE A 313 13.22 6.35 31.58
N ARG A 314 13.03 5.33 30.72
CA ARG A 314 14.12 4.42 30.32
C ARG A 314 15.28 5.13 29.62
N GLN A 315 14.97 6.17 28.84
CA GLN A 315 15.98 6.98 28.15
C GLN A 315 16.58 8.09 29.03
N LYS A 316 16.26 8.13 30.34
CA LYS A 316 16.72 9.17 31.29
C LYS A 316 16.39 10.61 30.85
N LYS A 317 15.30 10.78 30.10
CA LYS A 317 14.81 12.09 29.62
C LYS A 317 13.85 12.71 30.64
N TRP A 318 14.40 13.15 31.76
CA TRP A 318 13.62 13.55 32.96
C TRP A 318 12.61 14.68 32.74
N PHE A 319 12.96 15.69 31.94
CA PHE A 319 12.03 16.78 31.63
C PHE A 319 10.75 16.26 30.95
N TYR A 320 10.90 15.42 29.93
CA TYR A 320 9.77 14.82 29.21
C TYR A 320 9.01 13.81 30.06
N PHE A 321 9.73 13.03 30.87
CA PHE A 321 9.10 12.17 31.86
C PHE A 321 8.16 12.99 32.75
N LEU A 322 8.65 14.08 33.36
CA LEU A 322 7.85 14.95 34.22
C LEU A 322 6.69 15.61 33.45
N GLN A 323 6.95 16.16 32.27
CA GLN A 323 5.95 16.83 31.43
C GLN A 323 4.77 15.91 31.07
N TYR A 324 5.03 14.64 30.75
CA TYR A 324 3.98 13.69 30.39
C TYR A 324 3.41 12.93 31.59
N PHE A 325 4.17 12.75 32.67
CA PHE A 325 3.75 12.03 33.87
C PHE A 325 2.84 12.88 34.76
N LEU A 326 3.17 14.16 34.98
CA LEU A 326 2.39 15.05 35.87
C LEU A 326 0.89 15.15 35.48
N PRO A 327 0.53 15.33 34.19
CA PRO A 327 -0.89 15.32 33.80
C PRO A 327 -1.58 13.97 34.00
N LEU A 328 -0.82 12.86 33.97
CA LEU A 328 -1.37 11.52 34.19
C LEU A 328 -1.60 11.25 35.68
N THR A 329 -0.74 11.75 36.57
CA THR A 329 -0.87 11.55 38.02
C THR A 329 -2.09 12.23 38.61
N VAL A 330 -2.62 13.28 37.98
CA VAL A 330 -3.84 13.98 38.42
C VAL A 330 -5.10 13.52 37.69
N SER A 331 -4.98 12.66 36.66
CA SER A 331 -6.12 12.25 35.84
C SER A 331 -6.78 10.99 36.37
N ILE A 332 -8.01 11.11 36.87
CA ILE A 332 -8.84 9.97 37.33
C ILE A 332 -9.00 8.93 36.20
N ALA A 333 -9.14 9.37 34.95
CA ALA A 333 -9.24 8.48 33.80
C ALA A 333 -7.94 7.70 33.55
N ALA A 334 -6.78 8.34 33.73
CA ALA A 334 -5.48 7.70 33.61
C ALA A 334 -5.30 6.64 34.71
N TRP A 335 -5.67 6.95 35.95
CA TRP A 335 -5.64 5.99 37.06
C TRP A 335 -6.57 4.80 36.84
N ARG A 336 -7.81 5.02 36.40
CA ARG A 336 -8.74 3.95 36.04
C ARG A 336 -8.14 3.03 34.98
N LEU A 337 -7.53 3.59 33.94
CA LEU A 337 -6.86 2.82 32.90
C LEU A 337 -5.64 2.05 33.44
N LEU A 338 -4.84 2.66 34.29
CA LEU A 338 -3.66 2.02 34.87
C LEU A 338 -4.06 0.86 35.79
N VAL A 339 -5.11 1.01 36.59
CA VAL A 339 -5.71 -0.07 37.40
C VAL A 339 -6.23 -1.20 36.51
N LYS A 340 -6.96 -0.88 35.43
CA LYS A 340 -7.39 -1.89 34.43
C LYS A 340 -6.20 -2.65 33.84
N LEU A 341 -5.14 -1.94 33.44
CA LEU A 341 -3.92 -2.54 32.87
C LEU A 341 -3.14 -3.37 33.90
N TRP A 342 -3.16 -2.98 35.17
CA TRP A 342 -2.49 -3.68 36.27
C TRP A 342 -3.18 -5.01 36.58
N PHE A 343 -4.51 -5.01 36.77
CA PHE A 343 -5.29 -6.25 36.90
C PHE A 343 -5.13 -7.16 35.67
N TRP A 344 -5.05 -6.58 34.48
CA TRP A 344 -4.82 -7.33 33.24
C TRP A 344 -3.42 -7.97 33.18
N GLN A 345 -2.38 -7.25 33.60
CA GLN A 345 -1.02 -7.80 33.67
C GLN A 345 -0.90 -8.92 34.69
N ASP A 346 -1.59 -8.82 35.82
CA ASP A 346 -1.58 -9.86 36.86
C ASP A 346 -2.29 -11.13 36.39
N HIS A 347 -3.46 -10.97 35.75
CA HIS A 347 -4.23 -12.08 35.18
C HIS A 347 -3.48 -12.83 34.05
N HIS A 348 -2.59 -12.16 33.31
CA HIS A 348 -1.80 -12.75 32.22
C HIS A 348 -0.37 -13.15 32.58
N ARG A 349 0.12 -12.88 33.80
CA ARG A 349 1.41 -13.43 34.27
C ARG A 349 1.42 -14.96 34.34
N GLN A 350 0.26 -15.61 34.33
CA GLN A 350 0.14 -17.07 34.25
C GLN A 350 0.35 -17.65 32.83
N VAL A 351 0.44 -16.83 31.79
CA VAL A 351 0.65 -17.31 30.41
C VAL A 351 2.02 -16.83 29.91
N SER A 352 3.03 -17.69 30.06
CA SER A 352 4.46 -17.43 29.85
C SER A 352 4.87 -16.99 28.43
N SER A 353 3.97 -17.03 27.45
CA SER A 353 4.25 -16.72 26.05
C SER A 353 4.23 -15.22 25.69
N ILE A 354 3.69 -14.34 26.55
CA ILE A 354 3.53 -12.92 26.19
C ILE A 354 4.82 -12.10 26.41
N ARG A 355 5.68 -12.45 27.37
CA ARG A 355 6.96 -11.75 27.58
C ARG A 355 7.98 -12.02 26.46
N LYS A 356 7.93 -13.20 25.82
CA LYS A 356 8.88 -13.60 24.75
C LYS A 356 8.64 -12.92 23.39
N ILE A 357 7.50 -12.25 23.18
CA ILE A 357 7.17 -11.64 21.88
C ILE A 357 7.41 -10.12 21.86
N ILE A 358 7.68 -9.50 23.01
CA ILE A 358 7.88 -8.03 23.14
C ILE A 358 9.37 -7.64 23.24
N LEU A 359 10.27 -8.60 23.31
CA LEU A 359 11.72 -8.40 23.30
C LEU A 359 12.32 -9.16 22.11
N VAL A 360 12.36 -8.52 20.94
CA VAL A 360 13.37 -8.83 19.92
C VAL A 360 14.31 -7.63 19.86
N GLU A 361 15.31 -7.67 20.72
CA GLU A 361 16.58 -6.97 20.51
C GLU A 361 17.60 -8.02 20.09
N ALA A 362 18.25 -7.71 18.96
CA ALA A 362 19.58 -8.13 18.52
C ALA A 362 20.11 -9.49 19.01
N HIS A 363 20.21 -10.46 18.10
CA HIS A 363 21.32 -11.40 18.17
C HIS A 363 22.60 -10.67 17.70
N PRO A 364 23.71 -10.74 18.45
CA PRO A 364 25.02 -10.49 17.89
C PRO A 364 25.46 -11.72 17.08
N THR A 365 26.18 -11.44 16.01
CA THR A 365 26.87 -12.36 15.12
C THR A 365 27.88 -13.26 15.87
N GLU A 366 28.09 -14.47 15.32
CA GLU A 366 29.21 -15.41 15.54
C GLU A 366 29.22 -16.14 16.90
N THR A 367 29.38 -17.47 17.03
CA THR A 367 30.19 -18.44 16.28
C THR A 367 29.74 -19.87 16.65
N LEU A 368 30.05 -20.85 15.79
CA LEU A 368 30.44 -22.26 16.06
C LEU A 368 29.64 -23.33 15.28
N LEU A 369 30.30 -23.80 14.22
CA LEU A 369 30.52 -25.21 13.88
C LEU A 369 29.88 -26.25 14.82
N ARG A 370 28.89 -26.98 14.32
CA ARG A 370 28.83 -28.46 14.24
C ARG A 370 27.62 -28.90 13.42
#